data_AF-A0A3P8SBC2-F1
#
_entry.id   AF-A0A3P8SBC2-F1
#
_cell.length_a   1.000
_cell.length_b   1.000
_cell.length_c   1.000
_cell.angle_alpha   90.00
_cell.angle_beta   90.00
_cell.angle_gamma   90.00
#
_symmetry.space_group_name_H-M   'P 1'
#
loop_
_entity.id
_entity.type
_entity.pdbx_description
1 polymer ?
#
loop_
_entity_poly.entity_id
_entity_poly.type
_entity_poly.pdbx_seq_one_letter_code
_entity_poly.pdbx_strand_id
1 'polypeptide(L)'
;MINTYQTSLAPPPVPPRPNRPQTILFPAPLPSQSHTKVLIRFLVGVVVLHLLLSVGGFIFLYHNDQLLKETEERSQMKGAEVRKLKGNGARAAFLSSDDQEMTRTVSAHMLVELESHTPKKKPGYLQWNKQHSIRKNIGIYRSSWLTILRPGDYFVYSMVTFTKNDHVNALESVVKLRKNSKGNETNVMEAFCDLDSSGSEEILHKCTATQGRLITLEEGNQLSVWVQNLSLVNYENEVTTFGMYKL
;
A
#
# COMPACT_ATOMS: atom_id res chain seq x y z
N MET A 1 -1.08 36.59 -98.80
CA MET A 1 -1.35 35.22 -99.25
C MET A 1 -0.01 34.54 -99.48
N ILE A 2 0.27 33.47 -98.73
CA ILE A 2 1.03 32.26 -99.13
C ILE A 2 0.89 31.30 -97.94
N ASN A 3 0.29 30.15 -98.22
CA ASN A 3 0.15 29.02 -97.32
C ASN A 3 1.47 28.25 -97.30
N THR A 4 1.91 27.81 -96.12
CA THR A 4 2.87 26.71 -96.00
C THR A 4 2.33 25.70 -95.01
N TYR A 5 1.90 24.57 -95.55
CA TYR A 5 1.62 23.36 -94.80
C TYR A 5 2.95 22.74 -94.37
N GLN A 6 3.18 22.59 -93.08
CA GLN A 6 4.12 21.60 -92.57
C GLN A 6 3.43 20.71 -91.54
N THR A 7 3.27 19.47 -91.98
CA THR A 7 2.75 18.33 -91.24
C THR A 7 3.77 17.93 -90.18
N SER A 8 3.46 18.18 -88.91
CA SER A 8 4.11 17.46 -87.82
C SER A 8 3.04 16.60 -87.16
N LEU A 9 2.96 15.34 -87.60
CA LEU A 9 2.14 14.35 -86.93
C LEU A 9 2.72 14.17 -85.52
N ALA A 10 1.88 14.38 -84.51
CA ALA A 10 2.24 14.15 -83.12
C ALA A 10 2.61 12.67 -82.94
N PRO A 11 3.66 12.37 -82.16
CA PRO A 11 4.11 10.99 -81.95
C PRO A 11 2.99 10.14 -81.33
N PRO A 12 2.87 8.86 -81.73
CA PRO A 12 1.83 7.99 -81.21
C PRO A 12 1.95 7.82 -79.69
N PRO A 13 0.82 7.69 -78.98
CA PRO A 13 0.80 7.65 -77.53
C PRO A 13 1.59 6.45 -77.00
N VAL A 14 2.50 6.74 -76.07
CA VAL A 14 3.31 5.73 -75.38
C VAL A 14 2.41 4.85 -74.50
N PRO A 15 2.54 3.51 -74.55
CA PRO A 15 1.72 2.61 -73.74
C PRO A 15 1.94 2.82 -72.22
N PRO A 16 0.90 2.64 -71.38
CA PRO A 16 0.99 2.90 -69.94
C PRO A 16 2.03 2.00 -69.27
N ARG A 17 3.00 2.61 -68.56
CA ARG A 17 3.93 1.88 -67.68
C ARG A 17 3.16 1.39 -66.42
N PRO A 18 3.23 0.10 -66.03
CA PRO A 18 2.47 -0.46 -64.90
C PRO A 18 2.86 0.08 -63.51
N ASN A 19 4.00 0.77 -63.37
CA ASN A 19 4.58 1.10 -62.06
C ASN A 19 4.73 2.60 -61.78
N ARG A 20 3.87 3.45 -62.37
CA ARG A 20 3.72 4.83 -61.89
C ARG A 20 2.58 4.85 -60.87
N PRO A 21 2.82 5.16 -59.58
CA PRO A 21 1.73 5.37 -58.64
C PRO A 21 0.91 6.54 -59.16
N GLN A 22 -0.30 6.24 -59.63
CA GLN A 22 -1.30 7.26 -59.90
C GLN A 22 -1.55 7.96 -58.58
N THR A 23 -1.25 9.25 -58.51
CA THR A 23 -1.78 10.11 -57.45
C THR A 23 -3.28 10.23 -57.74
N ILE A 24 -4.02 9.22 -57.28
CA ILE A 24 -5.46 9.27 -57.21
C ILE A 24 -5.76 10.39 -56.21
N LEU A 25 -6.18 11.54 -56.73
CA LEU A 25 -6.92 12.52 -55.94
C LEU A 25 -8.23 11.85 -55.55
N PHE A 26 -8.19 11.05 -54.49
CA PHE A 26 -9.39 10.72 -53.75
C PHE A 26 -9.96 12.06 -53.29
N PRO A 27 -11.21 12.43 -53.62
CA PRO A 27 -11.88 13.47 -52.86
C PRO A 27 -11.91 12.92 -51.44
N ALA A 28 -11.09 13.50 -50.56
CA ALA A 28 -11.21 13.24 -49.14
C ALA A 28 -12.68 13.51 -48.81
N PRO A 29 -13.43 12.51 -48.29
CA PRO A 29 -14.78 12.78 -47.85
C PRO A 29 -14.67 13.88 -46.81
N LEU A 30 -15.25 15.04 -47.12
CA LEU A 30 -15.54 16.06 -46.11
C LEU A 30 -16.14 15.32 -44.92
N PRO A 31 -15.58 15.46 -43.70
CA PRO A 31 -16.10 14.76 -42.55
C PRO A 31 -17.58 15.11 -42.46
N SER A 32 -18.42 14.09 -42.55
CA SER A 32 -19.87 14.24 -42.51
C SER A 32 -20.22 15.07 -41.29
N GLN A 33 -20.84 16.22 -41.53
CA GLN A 33 -21.17 17.28 -40.56
C GLN A 33 -22.31 16.86 -39.58
N SER A 34 -22.40 15.56 -39.27
CA SER A 34 -23.51 14.95 -38.54
C SER A 34 -23.04 14.31 -37.23
N HIS A 35 -21.90 13.61 -37.22
CA HIS A 35 -21.45 12.84 -36.05
C HIS A 35 -20.68 13.65 -35.00
N THR A 36 -20.15 14.82 -35.38
CA THR A 36 -19.39 15.69 -34.47
C THR A 36 -20.25 16.36 -33.42
N LYS A 37 -21.53 16.65 -33.71
CA LYS A 37 -22.44 17.32 -32.76
C LYS A 37 -22.74 16.46 -31.53
N VAL A 38 -22.91 15.15 -31.71
CA VAL A 38 -23.18 14.22 -30.61
C VAL A 38 -21.92 14.05 -29.75
N LEU A 39 -20.76 13.89 -30.39
CA LEU A 39 -19.47 13.79 -29.69
C LEU A 39 -19.14 15.06 -28.91
N ILE A 40 -19.38 16.24 -29.48
CA ILE A 40 -19.17 17.52 -28.79
C ILE A 40 -20.13 17.67 -27.60
N ARG A 41 -21.41 17.30 -27.75
CA ARG A 41 -22.36 17.32 -26.63
C ARG A 41 -21.97 16.35 -25.51
N PHE A 42 -21.48 15.17 -25.87
CA PHE A 42 -20.95 14.20 -24.92
C PHE A 42 -19.71 14.73 -24.21
N LEU A 43 -18.74 15.29 -24.95
CA LEU A 43 -17.52 15.88 -24.39
C LEU A 43 -17.84 17.03 -23.44
N VAL A 44 -18.75 17.92 -23.83
CA VAL A 44 -19.24 19.02 -22.97
C VAL A 44 -19.90 18.45 -21.71
N GLY A 45 -20.71 17.41 -21.84
CA GLY A 45 -21.32 16.71 -20.70
C GLY A 45 -20.28 16.14 -19.73
N VAL A 46 -19.24 15.49 -20.25
CA VAL A 46 -18.14 14.93 -19.44
C VAL A 46 -17.35 16.04 -18.74
N VAL A 47 -17.05 17.14 -19.43
CA VAL A 47 -16.33 18.28 -18.84
C VAL A 47 -17.17 18.96 -17.75
N VAL A 48 -18.46 19.17 -17.98
CA VAL A 48 -19.36 19.74 -16.97
C VAL A 48 -19.51 18.79 -15.78
N LEU A 49 -19.66 17.49 -16.02
CA LEU A 49 -19.71 16.49 -14.96
C LEU A 49 -18.41 16.49 -14.13
N HIS A 50 -17.25 16.53 -14.79
CA HIS A 50 -15.96 16.59 -14.10
C HIS A 50 -15.79 17.88 -13.29
N LEU A 51 -16.24 19.02 -13.81
CA LEU A 51 -16.27 20.29 -13.09
C LEU A 51 -17.16 20.18 -11.85
N LEU A 52 -18.37 19.62 -11.98
CA LEU A 52 -19.28 19.42 -10.85
C LEU A 52 -18.70 18.45 -9.80
N LEU A 53 -18.06 17.37 -10.23
CA LEU A 53 -17.39 16.43 -9.32
C LEU A 53 -16.19 17.07 -8.62
N SER A 54 -15.44 17.94 -9.32
CA SER A 54 -14.29 18.64 -8.74
C SER A 54 -14.73 19.70 -7.75
N VAL A 55 -15.71 20.53 -8.10
CA VAL A 55 -16.25 21.57 -7.22
C VAL A 55 -17.01 20.94 -6.04
N GLY A 56 -17.85 19.93 -6.31
CA GLY A 56 -18.57 19.19 -5.27
C GLY A 56 -17.61 18.43 -4.35
N GLY A 57 -16.58 17.79 -4.90
CA GLY A 57 -15.53 17.14 -4.15
C GLY A 57 -14.73 18.13 -3.29
N PHE A 58 -14.41 19.30 -3.82
CA PHE A 58 -13.74 20.36 -3.06
C PHE A 58 -14.60 20.90 -1.93
N ILE A 59 -15.90 21.16 -2.17
CA ILE A 59 -16.85 21.58 -1.13
C ILE A 59 -17.00 20.49 -0.07
N PHE A 60 -17.07 19.22 -0.49
CA PHE A 60 -17.14 18.08 0.42
C PHE A 60 -15.88 17.99 1.28
N LEU A 61 -14.69 18.08 0.70
CA LEU A 61 -13.43 18.08 1.45
C LEU A 61 -13.31 19.29 2.37
N TYR A 62 -13.73 20.48 1.92
CA TYR A 62 -13.72 21.71 2.72
C TYR A 62 -14.67 21.63 3.92
N HIS A 63 -15.88 21.10 3.72
CA HIS A 63 -16.80 20.87 4.83
C HIS A 63 -16.31 19.80 5.79
N ASN A 64 -15.72 18.71 5.30
CA ASN A 64 -15.13 17.70 6.17
C ASN A 64 -13.91 18.24 6.94
N ASP A 65 -13.08 19.09 6.34
CA ASP A 65 -11.95 19.75 7.03
C ASP A 65 -12.44 20.72 8.12
N GLN A 66 -13.50 21.49 7.85
CA GLN A 66 -14.18 22.32 8.85
C GLN A 66 -14.72 21.46 10.00
N LEU A 67 -15.35 20.32 9.70
CA LEU A 67 -15.91 19.41 10.70
C LEU A 67 -14.81 18.73 11.55
N LEU A 68 -13.67 18.43 10.94
CA LEU A 68 -12.48 17.92 11.64
C LEU A 68 -11.88 18.99 12.57
N LYS A 69 -11.74 20.23 12.12
CA LYS A 69 -11.27 21.35 12.94
C LYS A 69 -12.22 21.65 14.12
N GLU A 70 -13.53 21.67 13.88
CA GLU A 70 -14.51 21.83 14.97
C GLU A 70 -14.46 20.66 15.96
N THR A 71 -14.19 19.43 15.49
CA THR A 71 -14.03 18.26 16.35
C THR A 71 -12.74 18.34 17.18
N GLU A 72 -11.65 18.84 16.60
CA GLU A 72 -10.38 19.05 17.28
C GLU A 72 -10.46 20.15 18.35
N GLU A 73 -11.09 21.29 18.03
CA GLU A 73 -11.34 22.39 18.98
C GLU A 73 -12.30 21.97 20.11
N ARG A 74 -13.35 21.20 19.79
CA ARG A 74 -14.29 20.65 20.79
C ARG A 74 -13.65 19.60 21.69
N SER A 75 -12.65 18.87 21.18
CA SER A 75 -11.84 17.92 21.96
C SER A 75 -10.91 18.62 22.95
N GLN A 76 -10.37 19.79 22.56
CA GLN A 76 -9.59 20.65 23.45
C GLN A 76 -10.45 21.28 24.56
N MET A 77 -11.68 21.72 24.25
CA MET A 77 -12.61 22.29 25.23
C MET A 77 -13.11 21.24 26.25
N LYS A 78 -13.39 19.99 25.81
CA LYS A 78 -13.78 18.90 26.72
C LYS A 78 -12.66 18.41 27.64
N GLY A 79 -11.38 18.61 27.26
CA GLY A 79 -10.23 18.27 28.10
C GLY A 79 -10.15 19.08 29.41
N ALA A 80 -10.74 20.29 29.44
CA ALA A 80 -10.78 21.14 30.63
C ALA A 80 -11.93 20.81 31.59
N GLU A 81 -13.03 20.24 31.10
CA GLU A 81 -14.25 20.02 31.89
C GLU A 81 -14.35 18.61 32.50
N VAL A 82 -13.60 17.63 31.97
CA VAL A 82 -13.59 16.22 32.45
C VAL A 82 -12.93 16.04 33.83
N ARG A 83 -12.23 17.04 34.37
CA ARG A 83 -11.74 16.99 35.76
C ARG A 83 -12.82 17.23 36.82
N LYS A 84 -14.06 17.55 36.42
CA LYS A 84 -15.08 18.01 37.37
C LYS A 84 -16.49 17.49 37.07
N LEU A 85 -16.71 16.18 36.92
CA LEU A 85 -17.97 15.57 37.38
C LEU A 85 -17.89 14.04 37.45
N LYS A 86 -17.75 13.53 38.66
CA LYS A 86 -18.07 12.17 39.09
C LYS A 86 -19.56 12.16 39.45
N GLY A 87 -20.37 11.29 38.85
CA GLY A 87 -21.75 11.06 39.30
C GLY A 87 -22.70 10.51 38.23
N ASN A 88 -23.07 9.25 38.41
CA ASN A 88 -24.25 8.50 37.95
C ASN A 88 -25.18 9.11 36.88
N GLY A 89 -25.54 8.29 35.89
CA GLY A 89 -26.81 8.44 35.18
C GLY A 89 -26.76 8.04 33.71
N ALA A 90 -27.50 6.98 33.37
CA ALA A 90 -27.69 6.46 32.03
C ALA A 90 -28.04 7.56 31.00
N ARG A 91 -27.37 7.52 29.85
CA ARG A 91 -27.91 8.02 28.58
C ARG A 91 -27.43 7.14 27.44
N ALA A 92 -28.40 6.47 26.83
CA ALA A 92 -28.25 5.68 25.63
C ALA A 92 -28.04 6.56 24.40
N ALA A 93 -27.30 5.98 23.45
CA ALA A 93 -27.35 6.18 22.00
C ALA A 93 -27.12 7.60 21.46
N PHE A 94 -25.93 7.82 20.93
CA PHE A 94 -25.67 8.00 19.48
C PHE A 94 -24.14 8.06 19.32
N LEU A 95 -23.49 6.91 19.49
CA LEU A 95 -22.13 6.76 19.00
C LEU A 95 -22.27 6.36 17.53
N SER A 96 -21.75 7.20 16.64
CA SER A 96 -21.62 6.90 15.22
C SER A 96 -21.01 5.49 15.06
N SER A 97 -21.56 4.68 14.16
CA SER A 97 -21.11 3.32 13.90
C SER A 97 -19.59 3.27 13.63
N ASP A 98 -19.05 4.31 13.00
CA ASP A 98 -17.64 4.43 12.63
C ASP A 98 -16.71 4.67 13.83
N ASP A 99 -17.15 5.42 14.85
CA ASP A 99 -16.38 5.67 16.08
C ASP A 99 -16.37 4.44 17.01
N GLN A 100 -17.43 3.64 16.96
CA GLN A 100 -17.48 2.33 17.64
C GLN A 100 -16.65 1.25 16.93
N GLU A 101 -16.49 1.34 15.61
CA GLU A 101 -15.75 0.36 14.82
C GLU A 101 -14.23 0.48 15.03
N MET A 102 -13.71 1.71 15.15
CA MET A 102 -12.32 1.97 15.53
C MET A 102 -11.97 1.51 16.96
N THR A 103 -12.95 1.47 17.88
CA THR A 103 -12.73 1.01 19.26
C THR A 103 -12.87 -0.51 19.42
N ARG A 104 -13.57 -1.19 18.50
CA ARG A 104 -13.73 -2.66 18.53
C ARG A 104 -12.65 -3.41 17.74
N THR A 105 -12.09 -2.84 16.69
CA THR A 105 -11.07 -3.53 15.89
C THR A 105 -9.85 -3.89 16.74
N VAL A 106 -9.41 -5.14 16.64
CA VAL A 106 -8.21 -5.63 17.31
C VAL A 106 -7.21 -6.00 16.23
N SER A 107 -6.17 -5.19 16.10
CA SER A 107 -5.13 -5.38 15.08
C SER A 107 -3.82 -4.72 15.46
N ALA A 108 -2.75 -5.22 14.86
CA ALA A 108 -1.44 -4.60 14.89
C ALA A 108 -0.76 -4.80 13.52
N HIS A 109 -0.12 -3.75 13.04
CA HIS A 109 0.82 -3.78 11.93
C HIS A 109 2.08 -3.05 12.40
N MET A 110 3.11 -3.83 12.66
CA MET A 110 4.34 -3.36 13.27
C MET A 110 5.42 -3.21 12.20
N LEU A 111 6.01 -2.02 12.17
CA LEU A 111 7.19 -1.71 11.39
C LEU A 111 8.42 -1.91 12.28
N VAL A 112 9.49 -2.47 11.70
CA VAL A 112 10.75 -2.63 12.42
C VAL A 112 11.35 -1.27 12.79
N GLU A 113 11.91 -1.16 13.99
CA GLU A 113 12.64 0.02 14.43
C GLU A 113 13.95 0.12 13.66
N LEU A 114 14.25 1.33 13.18
CA LEU A 114 15.50 1.58 12.46
C LEU A 114 16.68 1.37 13.41
N GLU A 115 17.63 0.51 13.04
CA GLU A 115 18.77 0.22 13.91
C GLU A 115 19.73 1.43 13.93
N SER A 116 19.72 2.19 15.04
CA SER A 116 20.58 3.37 15.24
C SER A 116 22.02 3.04 15.62
N HIS A 117 22.35 1.75 15.78
CA HIS A 117 23.63 1.26 16.28
C HIS A 117 24.18 0.12 15.42
N THR A 118 25.49 -0.14 15.54
CA THR A 118 26.21 -1.18 14.80
C THR A 118 25.44 -2.52 14.77
N PRO A 119 25.25 -3.11 13.56
CA PRO A 119 24.50 -4.34 13.39
C PRO A 119 25.02 -5.46 14.29
N LYS A 120 24.16 -6.01 15.15
CA LYS A 120 24.59 -7.05 16.10
C LYS A 120 24.58 -8.42 15.42
N LYS A 121 25.76 -9.02 15.25
CA LYS A 121 25.93 -10.41 14.82
C LYS A 121 25.53 -11.39 15.92
N LYS A 122 24.25 -11.42 16.26
CA LYS A 122 23.70 -12.32 17.29
C LYS A 122 22.23 -12.64 17.02
N PRO A 123 21.74 -13.77 17.54
CA PRO A 123 20.32 -14.07 17.53
C PRO A 123 19.56 -13.11 18.44
N GLY A 124 18.31 -12.82 18.07
CA GLY A 124 17.46 -11.98 18.89
C GLY A 124 16.11 -11.65 18.27
N TYR A 125 15.33 -10.87 19.02
CA TYR A 125 14.02 -10.41 18.61
C TYR A 125 14.09 -9.07 17.92
N LEU A 126 13.31 -8.94 16.85
CA LEU A 126 13.08 -7.66 16.19
C LEU A 126 12.41 -6.67 17.15
N GLN A 127 12.85 -5.42 17.08
CA GLN A 127 12.28 -4.31 17.83
C GLN A 127 11.34 -3.54 16.92
N TRP A 128 10.22 -3.08 17.45
CA TRP A 128 9.17 -2.44 16.66
C TRP A 128 9.09 -0.94 16.94
N ASN A 129 8.98 -0.16 15.87
CA ASN A 129 8.80 1.29 15.93
C ASN A 129 7.39 1.64 16.40
N LYS A 130 7.25 2.22 17.59
CA LYS A 130 5.92 2.48 18.18
C LYS A 130 5.20 3.65 17.54
N GLN A 131 5.92 4.57 16.91
CA GLN A 131 5.41 5.82 16.37
C GLN A 131 4.78 5.60 14.99
N HIS A 132 5.40 4.78 14.15
CA HIS A 132 4.96 4.51 12.78
C HIS A 132 4.17 3.20 12.65
N SER A 133 4.15 2.36 13.69
CA SER A 133 3.31 1.16 13.71
C SER A 133 1.86 1.47 14.04
N ILE A 134 0.94 0.73 13.42
CA ILE A 134 -0.50 0.81 13.72
C ILE A 134 -0.83 -0.25 14.78
N ARG A 135 -1.49 0.14 15.86
CA ARG A 135 -1.87 -0.78 16.95
C ARG A 135 -3.22 -0.39 17.54
N LYS A 136 -4.17 -1.32 17.51
CA LYS A 136 -5.51 -1.18 18.08
C LYS A 136 -5.79 -2.37 18.99
N ASN A 137 -5.94 -2.12 20.29
CA ASN A 137 -6.27 -3.15 21.29
C ASN A 137 -5.27 -4.34 21.38
N ILE A 138 -4.01 -4.10 21.03
CA ILE A 138 -2.89 -5.03 21.22
C ILE A 138 -1.88 -4.34 22.13
N GLY A 139 -1.32 -5.05 23.12
CA GLY A 139 -0.27 -4.56 24.02
C GLY A 139 1.13 -4.68 23.41
N ILE A 140 2.11 -4.00 23.99
CA ILE A 140 3.53 -4.17 23.63
C ILE A 140 4.39 -4.32 24.88
N TYR A 141 5.31 -5.28 24.86
CA TYR A 141 6.23 -5.56 25.97
C TYR A 141 7.67 -5.50 25.48
N ARG A 142 8.49 -4.68 26.15
CA ARG A 142 9.91 -4.43 25.83
C ARG A 142 10.17 -4.12 24.35
N SER A 143 9.21 -3.49 23.67
CA SER A 143 9.27 -3.10 22.26
C SER A 143 9.41 -4.24 21.22
N SER A 144 9.53 -5.51 21.63
CA SER A 144 9.65 -6.64 20.70
C SER A 144 8.47 -7.61 20.74
N TRP A 145 7.71 -7.64 21.84
CA TRP A 145 6.63 -8.60 22.03
C TRP A 145 5.26 -7.91 21.92
N LEU A 146 4.40 -8.40 21.04
CA LEU A 146 2.98 -8.03 21.01
C LEU A 146 2.22 -8.86 22.04
N THR A 147 1.38 -8.21 22.84
CA THR A 147 0.61 -8.85 23.92
C THR A 147 -0.88 -8.83 23.60
N ILE A 148 -1.53 -9.97 23.70
CA ILE A 148 -2.96 -10.11 23.43
C ILE A 148 -3.75 -9.57 24.61
N LEU A 149 -4.64 -8.61 24.34
CA LEU A 149 -5.52 -8.03 25.36
C LEU A 149 -6.94 -8.62 25.33
N ARG A 150 -7.32 -9.24 24.22
CA ARG A 150 -8.64 -9.87 24.05
C ARG A 150 -8.46 -11.27 23.46
N PRO A 151 -9.01 -12.32 24.07
CA PRO A 151 -8.88 -13.66 23.53
C PRO A 151 -9.64 -13.84 22.21
N GLY A 152 -9.22 -14.79 21.38
CA GLY A 152 -9.91 -15.22 20.16
C GLY A 152 -8.94 -15.71 19.09
N ASP A 153 -9.44 -15.85 17.86
CA ASP A 153 -8.63 -16.31 16.73
C ASP A 153 -8.02 -15.13 15.99
N TYR A 154 -6.71 -15.23 15.73
CA TYR A 154 -5.94 -14.18 15.10
C TYR A 154 -5.27 -14.72 13.85
N PHE A 155 -5.42 -14.01 12.73
CA PHE A 155 -4.49 -14.20 11.62
C PHE A 155 -3.22 -13.43 11.93
N VAL A 156 -2.12 -14.15 12.13
CA VAL A 156 -0.80 -13.60 12.43
C VAL A 156 0.07 -13.75 11.19
N TYR A 157 0.80 -12.71 10.82
CA TYR A 157 1.73 -12.73 9.69
C TYR A 157 3.05 -12.06 10.03
N SER A 158 4.11 -12.48 9.35
CA SER A 158 5.45 -11.91 9.45
C SER A 158 6.08 -11.86 8.07
N MET A 159 6.76 -10.75 7.79
CA MET A 159 7.61 -10.56 6.62
C MET A 159 8.97 -10.07 7.13
N VAL A 160 10.03 -10.84 6.87
CA VAL A 160 11.39 -10.44 7.25
C VAL A 160 12.25 -10.48 6.00
N THR A 161 12.78 -9.32 5.61
CA THR A 161 13.69 -9.23 4.48
C THR A 161 15.13 -9.27 4.97
N PHE A 162 15.92 -10.13 4.37
CA PHE A 162 17.36 -10.23 4.56
C PHE A 162 18.08 -9.58 3.38
N THR A 163 19.22 -8.93 3.66
CA THR A 163 20.04 -8.21 2.66
C THR A 163 21.34 -8.93 2.33
N LYS A 164 21.73 -9.91 3.15
CA LYS A 164 22.99 -10.64 3.06
C LYS A 164 22.74 -12.09 3.42
N ASN A 165 23.47 -12.98 2.77
CA ASN A 165 23.46 -14.39 3.13
C ASN A 165 24.31 -14.66 4.39
N ASP A 166 24.04 -15.78 5.06
CA ASP A 166 24.88 -16.38 6.10
C ASP A 166 25.47 -17.69 5.56
N HIS A 167 26.79 -17.83 5.60
CA HIS A 167 27.48 -19.01 5.09
C HIS A 167 27.30 -20.26 5.98
N VAL A 168 26.79 -20.08 7.21
CA VAL A 168 26.71 -21.14 8.22
C VAL A 168 25.26 -21.52 8.52
N ASN A 169 24.37 -20.54 8.61
CA ASN A 169 22.98 -20.76 9.03
C ASN A 169 22.00 -20.36 7.91
N ALA A 170 20.84 -21.01 7.86
CA ALA A 170 19.76 -20.57 6.99
C ALA A 170 19.22 -19.19 7.43
N LEU A 171 18.76 -18.38 6.47
CA LEU A 171 18.07 -17.12 6.76
C LEU A 171 16.65 -17.44 7.24
N GLU A 172 16.53 -17.56 8.55
CA GLU A 172 15.33 -18.01 9.23
C GLU A 172 14.61 -16.86 9.95
N SER A 173 13.28 -16.82 9.76
CA SER A 173 12.34 -15.98 10.49
C SER A 173 11.41 -16.86 11.32
N VAL A 174 11.48 -16.74 12.64
CA VAL A 174 10.68 -17.56 13.57
C VAL A 174 9.72 -16.68 14.35
N VAL A 175 8.42 -16.99 14.30
CA VAL A 175 7.45 -16.41 15.22
C VAL A 175 7.40 -17.24 16.49
N LYS A 176 7.76 -16.60 17.61
CA LYS A 176 7.76 -17.19 18.95
C LYS A 176 6.47 -16.81 19.67
N LEU A 177 5.87 -17.76 20.38
CA LEU A 177 4.73 -17.57 21.26
C LEU A 177 5.13 -17.91 22.70
N ARG A 178 4.61 -17.14 23.66
CA ARG A 178 4.66 -17.52 25.08
C ARG A 178 3.37 -17.13 25.79
N LYS A 179 3.05 -17.85 26.86
CA LYS A 179 1.81 -17.61 27.62
C LYS A 179 1.77 -16.22 28.27
N ASN A 180 2.92 -15.72 28.74
CA ASN A 180 3.10 -14.40 29.34
C ASN A 180 4.60 -14.06 29.46
N SER A 181 4.95 -12.92 30.07
CA SER A 181 6.34 -12.44 30.23
C SER A 181 7.33 -13.39 30.95
N LYS A 182 6.83 -14.38 31.70
CA LYS A 182 7.63 -15.39 32.42
C LYS A 182 7.43 -16.81 31.86
N GLY A 183 6.58 -16.97 30.86
CA GLY A 183 6.28 -18.27 30.26
C GLY A 183 7.40 -18.77 29.36
N ASN A 184 7.47 -20.09 29.17
CA ASN A 184 8.34 -20.70 28.18
C ASN A 184 7.91 -20.32 26.77
N GLU A 185 8.89 -20.21 25.88
CA GLU A 185 8.70 -19.82 24.50
C GLU A 185 8.59 -21.05 23.60
N THR A 186 7.69 -21.02 22.64
CA THR A 186 7.50 -22.05 21.63
C THR A 186 7.50 -21.44 20.23
N ASN A 187 7.93 -22.21 19.24
CA ASN A 187 7.88 -21.79 17.84
C ASN A 187 6.49 -22.11 17.29
N VAL A 188 5.84 -21.13 16.64
CA VAL A 188 4.50 -21.30 16.07
C VAL A 188 4.47 -21.17 14.55
N MET A 189 5.44 -20.46 13.99
CA MET A 189 5.67 -20.34 12.55
C MET A 189 7.17 -20.18 12.30
N GLU A 190 7.66 -20.83 11.25
CA GLU A 190 9.04 -20.74 10.77
C GLU A 190 9.00 -20.53 9.26
N ALA A 191 9.81 -19.60 8.77
CA ALA A 191 9.98 -19.34 7.34
C ALA A 191 11.46 -19.17 7.03
N PHE A 192 11.85 -19.74 5.90
CA PHE A 192 13.21 -19.74 5.41
C PHE A 192 13.27 -19.01 4.08
N CYS A 193 14.45 -18.53 3.78
CA CYS A 193 14.74 -17.74 2.61
C CYS A 193 16.21 -18.00 2.27
N ASP A 194 16.57 -17.93 1.00
CA ASP A 194 17.93 -18.18 0.54
C ASP A 194 18.40 -17.08 -0.41
N LEU A 195 19.69 -16.77 -0.33
CA LEU A 195 20.35 -15.76 -1.13
C LEU A 195 21.60 -16.37 -1.74
N ASP A 196 21.60 -16.54 -3.06
CA ASP A 196 22.79 -17.05 -3.75
C ASP A 196 24.01 -16.18 -3.47
N SER A 197 25.10 -16.81 -3.04
CA SER A 197 26.39 -16.14 -2.79
C SER A 197 27.21 -15.90 -4.06
N SER A 198 26.63 -16.12 -5.24
CA SER A 198 27.35 -16.21 -6.53
C SER A 198 27.30 -14.95 -7.40
N GLY A 199 26.69 -13.85 -6.93
CA GLY A 199 26.56 -12.59 -7.66
C GLY A 199 27.67 -11.57 -7.37
N SER A 200 28.09 -10.80 -8.37
CA SER A 200 28.97 -9.63 -8.19
C SER A 200 28.38 -8.65 -7.17
N GLU A 201 29.25 -7.99 -6.38
CA GLU A 201 28.87 -7.03 -5.33
C GLU A 201 28.01 -5.83 -5.80
N GLU A 202 27.73 -5.71 -7.10
CA GLU A 202 26.98 -4.62 -7.72
C GLU A 202 25.44 -4.77 -7.62
N ILE A 203 24.91 -5.95 -7.29
CA ILE A 203 23.47 -6.16 -7.09
C ILE A 203 23.20 -6.66 -5.66
N LEU A 204 22.60 -5.81 -4.82
CA LEU A 204 22.18 -6.19 -3.48
C LEU A 204 20.95 -7.11 -3.56
N HIS A 205 21.19 -8.41 -3.63
CA HIS A 205 20.13 -9.41 -3.59
C HIS A 205 19.44 -9.40 -2.23
N LYS A 206 18.12 -9.16 -2.24
CA LYS A 206 17.26 -9.20 -1.05
C LYS A 206 16.35 -10.42 -1.14
N CYS A 207 16.09 -11.03 0.00
CA CYS A 207 15.21 -12.19 0.09
C CYS A 207 14.27 -12.01 1.28
N THR A 208 12.99 -12.31 1.09
CA THR A 208 11.96 -12.07 2.11
C THR A 208 11.32 -13.37 2.54
N ALA A 209 11.53 -13.75 3.79
CA ALA A 209 10.79 -14.83 4.44
C ALA A 209 9.40 -14.31 4.83
N THR A 210 8.36 -14.83 4.18
CA THR A 210 6.96 -14.47 4.44
C THR A 210 6.19 -15.66 4.99
N GLN A 211 5.43 -15.43 6.06
CA GLN A 211 4.61 -16.45 6.70
C GLN A 211 3.33 -15.85 7.27
N GLY A 212 2.28 -16.67 7.33
CA GLY A 212 1.05 -16.31 8.02
C GLY A 212 0.23 -17.53 8.41
N ARG A 213 -0.44 -17.46 9.57
CA ARG A 213 -1.24 -18.56 10.12
C ARG A 213 -2.35 -18.04 11.02
N LEU A 214 -3.46 -18.77 11.06
CA LEU A 214 -4.50 -18.61 12.06
C LEU A 214 -4.08 -19.25 13.39
N ILE A 215 -4.12 -18.49 14.48
CA ILE A 215 -3.74 -18.94 15.81
C ILE A 215 -4.80 -18.48 16.83
N THR A 216 -5.31 -19.42 17.62
CA THR A 216 -6.15 -19.11 18.79
C THR A 216 -5.27 -18.61 19.93
N LEU A 217 -5.55 -17.41 20.42
CA LEU A 217 -4.75 -16.75 21.44
C LEU A 217 -5.60 -16.35 22.65
N GLU A 218 -5.03 -16.53 23.84
CA GLU A 218 -5.63 -16.12 25.10
C GLU A 218 -5.15 -14.72 25.52
N GLU A 219 -5.89 -14.08 26.41
CA GLU A 219 -5.44 -12.85 27.04
C GLU A 219 -4.09 -13.05 27.77
N GLY A 220 -3.17 -12.11 27.57
CA GLY A 220 -1.81 -12.16 28.12
C GLY A 220 -0.80 -12.94 27.29
N ASN A 221 -1.23 -13.71 26.28
CA ASN A 221 -0.31 -14.34 25.33
C ASN A 221 0.57 -13.30 24.65
N GLN A 222 1.82 -13.66 24.36
CA GLN A 222 2.78 -12.76 23.73
C GLN A 222 3.43 -13.40 22.52
N LEU A 223 3.51 -12.64 21.42
CA LEU A 223 4.17 -13.05 20.18
C LEU A 223 5.31 -12.11 19.83
N SER A 224 6.37 -12.64 19.25
CA SER A 224 7.50 -11.87 18.74
C SER A 224 8.14 -12.57 17.55
N VAL A 225 8.91 -11.83 16.76
CA VAL A 225 9.68 -12.36 15.64
C VAL A 225 11.14 -12.42 16.06
N TRP A 226 11.71 -13.61 15.92
CA TRP A 226 13.08 -13.93 16.23
C TRP A 226 13.83 -14.31 14.95
N VAL A 227 15.10 -13.91 14.86
CA VAL A 227 16.01 -14.26 13.77
C VAL A 227 17.36 -14.71 14.32
N GLN A 228 18.06 -15.55 13.57
CA GLN A 228 19.37 -16.08 13.94
C GLN A 228 20.46 -14.98 13.98
N ASN A 229 20.36 -13.98 13.11
CA ASN A 229 21.33 -12.90 13.03
C ASN A 229 20.67 -11.57 12.65
N LEU A 230 20.55 -10.68 13.64
CA LEU A 230 19.94 -9.36 13.47
C LEU A 230 20.65 -8.47 12.45
N SER A 231 21.96 -8.69 12.21
CA SER A 231 22.74 -7.87 11.27
C SER A 231 22.43 -8.12 9.78
N LEU A 232 21.70 -9.19 9.47
CA LEU A 232 21.34 -9.56 8.10
C LEU A 232 19.99 -8.97 7.67
N VAL A 233 19.18 -8.53 8.64
CA VAL A 233 17.83 -8.02 8.41
C VAL A 233 17.87 -6.64 7.78
N ASN A 234 16.96 -6.39 6.85
CA ASN A 234 16.72 -5.06 6.30
C ASN A 234 15.80 -4.28 7.25
N TYR A 235 16.32 -3.18 7.80
CA TYR A 235 15.57 -2.28 8.67
C TYR A 235 14.94 -1.10 7.93
N GLU A 236 15.26 -0.93 6.64
CA GLU A 236 14.81 0.20 5.83
C GLU A 236 13.60 -0.14 4.97
N ASN A 237 12.90 0.90 4.51
CA ASN A 237 11.84 0.82 3.48
C ASN A 237 10.64 -0.07 3.87
N GLU A 238 10.37 -0.23 5.17
CA GLU A 238 9.16 -0.91 5.68
C GLU A 238 8.96 -2.34 5.16
N VAL A 239 10.03 -3.00 4.70
CA VAL A 239 9.94 -4.37 4.13
C VAL A 239 9.90 -5.46 5.20
N THR A 240 10.37 -5.14 6.41
CA THR A 240 10.34 -6.05 7.56
C THR A 240 9.20 -5.64 8.47
N THR A 241 8.16 -6.47 8.51
CA THR A 241 6.92 -6.20 9.22
C THR A 241 6.41 -7.41 9.99
N PHE A 242 5.64 -7.14 11.05
CA PHE A 242 4.95 -8.16 11.82
C PHE A 242 3.57 -7.68 12.19
N GLY A 243 2.55 -8.51 12.02
CA GLY A 243 1.20 -8.07 12.30
C GLY A 243 0.25 -9.18 12.63
N MET A 244 -0.91 -8.75 13.09
CA MET A 244 -2.02 -9.62 13.40
C MET A 244 -3.33 -8.85 13.37
N TYR A 245 -4.41 -9.53 13.10
CA TYR A 245 -5.76 -9.02 13.31
C TYR A 245 -6.66 -10.14 13.80
N LYS A 246 -7.59 -9.79 14.67
CA LYS A 246 -8.60 -10.71 15.21
C LYS A 246 -9.67 -10.96 14.14
N LEU A 247 -10.09 -12.21 14.00
CA LEU A 247 -11.24 -12.62 13.18
C LEU A 247 -12.56 -12.53 13.95
#